data_AF-A0A369GU36-F1
#
_entry.id   AF-A0A369GU36-F1
#
_cell.length_a   1.000
_cell.length_b   1.000
_cell.length_c   1.000
_cell.angle_alpha   90.00
_cell.angle_beta   90.00
_cell.angle_gamma   90.00
#
_symmetry.space_group_name_H-M   'P 1'
#
loop_
_entity.id
_entity.type
_entity.pdbx_description
1 polymer ?
#
loop_
_entity_poly.entity_id
_entity_poly.type
_entity_poly.pdbx_seq_one_letter_code
_entity_poly.pdbx_strand_id
1 'polypeptide(L)'
;MASLMTLRRFALPSTARSFSTTAARDMARITIIGSVASDPVSDSTKSGRSLVKYSVASSAGQGEKKVTSIFRVSCFGEGPRRDSLLNMTKGTLVYVEGDATLSQYLDHDGRRQTSLGIVQRAST
;
A
#
# COMPACT_ATOMS: atom_id res chain seq x y z
N MET A 1 -59.26 -42.97 -2.25
CA MET A 1 -59.61 -41.54 -2.01
C MET A 1 -59.14 -41.21 -0.60
N ALA A 2 -58.27 -40.26 -0.29
CA ALA A 2 -58.02 -38.94 -0.86
C ALA A 2 -56.55 -38.54 -0.55
N SER A 3 -55.82 -38.01 -1.53
CA SER A 3 -55.46 -36.59 -1.68
C SER A 3 -54.15 -36.21 -0.97
N LEU A 4 -53.06 -36.28 -1.75
CA LEU A 4 -51.73 -35.81 -1.41
C LEU A 4 -51.66 -34.31 -1.71
N MET A 5 -51.89 -33.44 -0.72
CA MET A 5 -51.75 -31.99 -0.91
C MET A 5 -50.28 -31.58 -0.95
N THR A 6 -49.77 -31.36 -2.17
CA THR A 6 -48.43 -30.83 -2.42
C THR A 6 -48.36 -29.35 -2.05
N LEU A 7 -47.62 -29.00 -1.00
CA LEU A 7 -47.30 -27.59 -0.71
C LEU A 7 -46.33 -27.05 -1.78
N ARG A 8 -46.83 -26.17 -2.66
CA ARG A 8 -46.00 -25.31 -3.49
C ARG A 8 -45.29 -24.29 -2.60
N ARG A 9 -43.99 -24.46 -2.39
CA ARG A 9 -43.12 -23.41 -1.86
C ARG A 9 -43.03 -22.29 -2.89
N PHE A 10 -43.63 -21.13 -2.60
CA PHE A 10 -43.32 -19.90 -3.32
C PHE A 10 -41.92 -19.46 -2.92
N ALA A 11 -40.94 -19.67 -3.82
CA ALA A 11 -39.63 -19.06 -3.70
C ALA A 11 -39.77 -17.57 -4.06
N LEU A 12 -39.49 -16.68 -3.11
CA LEU A 12 -39.31 -15.25 -3.42
C LEU A 12 -38.12 -15.12 -4.37
N PRO A 13 -38.23 -14.39 -5.49
CA PRO A 13 -37.06 -14.09 -6.30
C PRO A 13 -36.09 -13.29 -5.42
N SER A 14 -34.95 -13.89 -5.11
CA SER A 14 -33.81 -13.14 -4.62
C SER A 14 -33.47 -12.15 -5.74
N THR A 15 -33.72 -10.86 -5.49
CA THR A 15 -33.28 -9.80 -6.38
C THR A 15 -31.76 -9.90 -6.44
N ALA A 16 -31.27 -10.55 -7.50
CA ALA A 16 -29.87 -10.65 -7.83
C ALA A 16 -29.35 -9.22 -7.89
N ARG A 17 -28.44 -8.91 -6.97
CA ARG A 17 -27.85 -7.59 -6.86
C ARG A 17 -27.00 -7.40 -8.12
N SER A 18 -27.35 -6.34 -8.83
CA SER A 18 -26.72 -5.72 -9.98
C SER A 18 -25.25 -6.08 -10.26
N PHE A 19 -25.00 -6.35 -11.54
CA PHE A 19 -23.76 -6.61 -12.26
C PHE A 19 -22.56 -5.68 -11.92
N SER A 20 -21.87 -5.91 -10.80
CA SER A 20 -20.45 -5.52 -10.68
C SER A 20 -19.60 -6.76 -10.92
N THR A 21 -19.01 -6.87 -12.11
CA THR A 21 -18.14 -7.99 -12.53
C THR A 21 -16.71 -7.89 -12.00
N THR A 22 -16.37 -6.82 -11.28
CA THR A 22 -15.11 -6.73 -10.55
C THR A 22 -15.26 -7.48 -9.23
N ALA A 23 -14.53 -8.59 -9.08
CA ALA A 23 -14.34 -9.24 -7.80
C ALA A 23 -13.93 -8.17 -6.76
N ALA A 24 -14.52 -8.18 -5.57
CA ALA A 24 -14.06 -7.32 -4.49
C ALA A 24 -12.58 -7.61 -4.24
N ARG A 25 -11.69 -6.71 -4.67
CA ARG A 25 -10.25 -6.83 -4.47
C ARG A 25 -9.88 -5.94 -3.30
N ASP A 26 -9.26 -6.51 -2.28
CA ASP A 26 -8.67 -5.74 -1.19
C ASP A 26 -7.52 -4.90 -1.76
N MET A 27 -7.60 -3.58 -1.58
CA MET A 27 -6.59 -2.64 -2.02
C MET A 27 -6.25 -1.67 -0.89
N ALA A 28 -4.99 -1.67 -0.47
CA ALA A 28 -4.46 -0.74 0.52
C ALA A 28 -3.57 0.30 -0.17
N ARG A 29 -4.18 1.34 -0.74
CA ARG A 29 -3.45 2.44 -1.41
C ARG A 29 -3.12 3.55 -0.44
N ILE A 30 -1.87 4.03 -0.47
CA ILE A 30 -1.42 5.22 0.23
C ILE A 30 -0.87 6.25 -0.77
N THR A 31 -1.18 7.52 -0.52
CA THR A 31 -0.65 8.65 -1.28
C THR A 31 0.08 9.58 -0.31
N ILE A 32 1.32 9.91 -0.64
CA ILE A 32 2.20 10.72 0.19
C ILE A 32 2.72 11.87 -0.66
N ILE A 33 2.56 13.09 -0.14
CA ILE A 33 3.21 14.28 -0.67
C ILE A 33 4.17 14.78 0.40
N GLY A 34 5.42 14.92 0.04
CA GLY A 34 6.46 15.30 1.00
C GLY A 34 7.83 15.45 0.35
N SER A 35 8.83 15.69 1.17
CA SER A 35 10.22 15.84 0.73
C SER A 35 11.02 14.57 1.02
N VAL A 36 11.93 14.21 0.12
CA VAL A 36 12.89 13.12 0.37
C VAL A 36 13.76 13.45 1.59
N ALA A 37 13.73 12.60 2.60
CA ALA A 37 14.42 12.77 3.88
C ALA A 37 15.80 12.09 3.92
N SER A 38 15.96 11.01 3.16
CA SER A 38 17.18 10.20 3.06
C SER A 38 17.50 9.95 1.61
N ASP A 39 18.78 9.99 1.27
CA ASP A 39 19.26 9.68 -0.07
C ASP A 39 18.84 8.25 -0.48
N PRO A 40 18.49 8.06 -1.77
CA PRO A 40 18.04 6.80 -2.31
C PRO A 40 19.18 5.77 -2.33
N VAL A 41 18.97 4.62 -1.69
CA VAL A 41 19.94 3.52 -1.67
C VAL A 41 19.44 2.43 -2.60
N SER A 42 20.30 2.03 -3.56
CA SER A 42 20.05 0.83 -4.32
C SER A 42 20.44 -0.41 -3.53
N ASP A 43 19.47 -1.29 -3.36
CA ASP A 43 19.62 -2.58 -2.71
C ASP A 43 19.18 -3.69 -3.68
N SER A 44 19.68 -4.90 -3.46
CA SER A 44 19.29 -6.07 -4.22
C SER A 44 18.56 -7.03 -3.29
N THR A 45 17.32 -7.36 -3.62
CA THR A 45 16.58 -8.35 -2.85
C THR A 45 17.25 -9.72 -3.02
N LYS A 46 17.20 -10.60 -2.02
CA LYS A 46 17.72 -11.99 -2.10
C LYS A 46 17.20 -12.78 -3.32
N SER A 47 16.06 -12.38 -3.87
CA SER A 47 15.45 -12.92 -5.09
C SER A 47 16.02 -12.35 -6.40
N GLY A 48 17.10 -11.57 -6.37
CA GLY A 48 17.76 -10.99 -7.56
C GLY A 48 17.09 -9.74 -8.15
N ARG A 49 15.98 -9.28 -7.56
CA ARG A 49 15.27 -8.08 -8.01
C ARG A 49 15.92 -6.80 -7.47
N SER A 50 16.11 -5.82 -8.35
CA SER A 50 16.57 -4.49 -8.00
C SER A 50 15.53 -3.74 -7.17
N LEU A 51 15.96 -3.13 -6.07
CA LEU A 51 15.11 -2.40 -5.14
C LEU A 51 15.77 -1.05 -4.82
N VAL A 52 15.03 0.05 -4.94
CA VAL A 52 15.48 1.35 -4.44
C VAL A 52 14.71 1.68 -3.17
N LYS A 53 15.43 1.97 -2.09
CA LYS A 53 14.86 2.37 -0.80
C LYS A 53 15.14 3.83 -0.56
N TYR A 54 14.11 4.57 -0.18
CA TYR A 54 14.24 5.97 0.23
C TYR A 54 13.20 6.30 1.30
N SER A 55 13.37 7.43 1.97
CA SER A 55 12.43 7.89 2.99
C SER A 55 11.83 9.23 2.60
N VAL A 56 10.52 9.38 2.80
CA VAL A 56 9.78 10.62 2.52
C VAL A 56 9.28 11.19 3.85
N ALA A 57 9.66 12.42 4.13
CA ALA A 57 9.11 13.18 5.24
C ALA A 57 7.86 13.93 4.77
N SER A 58 6.74 13.66 5.42
CA SER A 58 5.53 14.46 5.29
C SER A 58 5.22 15.08 6.64
N SER A 59 5.13 16.41 6.68
CA SER A 59 4.73 17.14 7.88
C SER A 59 3.24 17.41 7.82
N ALA A 60 2.51 16.95 8.83
CA ALA A 60 1.11 17.24 9.04
C ALA A 60 0.91 18.12 10.28
N GLY A 61 -0.07 19.01 10.25
CA GLY A 61 -0.43 19.90 11.36
C GLY A 61 -0.09 21.38 11.11
N GLN A 62 -0.62 22.24 11.98
CA GLN A 62 -0.46 23.69 11.93
C GLN A 62 0.08 24.19 13.28
N GLY A 63 1.02 25.15 13.25
CA GLY A 63 1.61 25.74 14.46
C GLY A 63 2.50 24.76 15.24
N GLU A 64 2.38 24.75 16.57
CA GLU A 64 3.21 23.95 17.48
C GLU A 64 2.97 22.44 17.40
N LYS A 65 1.84 21.99 16.83
CA LYS A 65 1.52 20.56 16.67
C LYS A 65 1.96 20.00 15.32
N LYS A 66 3.06 20.53 14.76
CA LYS A 66 3.62 20.02 13.51
C LYS A 66 4.27 18.66 13.76
N VAL A 67 3.61 17.60 13.34
CA VAL A 67 4.12 16.23 13.40
C VAL A 67 4.75 15.90 12.06
N THR A 68 6.03 15.51 12.07
CA THR A 68 6.71 15.04 10.86
C THR A 68 6.77 13.52 10.86
N SER A 69 5.98 12.92 9.96
CA SER A 69 5.97 11.48 9.74
C SER A 69 6.97 11.12 8.64
N ILE A 70 7.89 10.21 8.95
CA ILE A 70 8.87 9.69 8.00
C ILE A 70 8.39 8.34 7.51
N PHE A 71 8.15 8.24 6.21
CA PHE A 71 7.63 7.05 5.55
C PHE A 71 8.74 6.35 4.77
N ARG A 72 8.88 5.04 4.97
CA ARG A 72 9.86 4.22 4.24
C ARG A 72 9.22 3.69 2.97
N VAL A 73 9.77 4.10 1.83
CA VAL A 73 9.28 3.71 0.51
C VAL A 73 10.29 2.78 -0.16
N SER A 74 9.76 1.70 -0.71
CA SER A 74 10.47 0.68 -1.45
C SER A 74 9.94 0.66 -2.89
N CYS A 75 10.78 0.99 -3.86
CA CYS A 75 10.41 0.92 -5.26
C CYS A 75 11.10 -0.26 -5.94
N PHE A 76 10.30 -1.21 -6.42
CA PHE A 76 10.76 -2.26 -7.32
C PHE A 76 10.70 -1.70 -8.74
N GLY A 77 11.85 -1.35 -9.29
CA GLY A 77 11.94 -0.77 -10.64
C GLY A 77 13.28 -1.11 -11.26
N GLU A 78 13.26 -1.35 -12.56
CA GLU A 78 14.44 -1.61 -13.37
C GLU A 78 14.58 -0.51 -14.43
N GLY A 79 15.82 -0.29 -14.90
CA GLY A 79 16.14 0.69 -15.95
C GLY A 79 15.90 2.16 -15.54
N PRO A 80 15.38 3.02 -16.43
CA PRO A 80 15.44 4.48 -16.30
C PRO A 80 14.69 5.04 -15.09
N ARG A 81 13.70 4.30 -14.58
CA ARG A 81 12.98 4.66 -13.35
C ARG A 81 13.89 4.59 -12.13
N ARG A 82 14.75 3.57 -12.07
CA ARG A 82 15.73 3.42 -10.99
C ARG A 82 16.73 4.55 -11.04
N ASP A 83 17.26 4.89 -12.22
CA ASP A 83 18.23 5.98 -12.36
C ASP A 83 17.62 7.32 -11.96
N SER A 84 16.37 7.58 -12.36
CA SER A 84 15.62 8.79 -11.96
C SER A 84 15.46 8.88 -10.44
N LEU A 85 15.17 7.76 -9.78
CA LEU A 85 15.06 7.69 -8.31
C LEU A 85 16.42 7.87 -7.64
N LEU A 86 17.50 7.31 -8.17
CA LEU A 86 18.86 7.42 -7.62
C LEU A 86 19.43 8.83 -7.76
N ASN A 87 19.02 9.57 -8.80
CA ASN A 87 19.39 10.96 -9.01
C ASN A 87 18.61 11.93 -8.10
N MET A 88 17.62 11.46 -7.33
CA MET A 88 16.88 12.32 -6.40
C MET A 88 17.75 12.72 -5.21
N THR A 89 17.87 14.02 -4.97
CA THR A 89 18.57 14.56 -3.82
C THR A 89 17.62 14.73 -2.64
N LYS A 90 18.16 14.65 -1.41
CA LYS A 90 17.44 15.05 -0.20
C LYS A 90 16.81 16.44 -0.35
N GLY A 91 15.55 16.58 0.08
CA GLY A 91 14.77 17.82 -0.01
C GLY A 91 13.88 17.92 -1.26
N THR A 92 14.05 17.04 -2.25
CA THR A 92 13.20 17.01 -3.45
C THR A 92 11.74 16.75 -3.05
N LEU A 93 10.82 17.59 -3.53
CA LEU A 93 9.39 17.39 -3.36
C LEU A 93 8.92 16.23 -4.26
N VAL A 94 8.29 15.23 -3.66
CA VAL A 94 7.86 14.01 -4.35
C VAL A 94 6.40 13.70 -4.06
N TYR A 95 5.74 13.19 -5.08
CA TYR A 95 4.45 12.53 -4.99
C TYR A 95 4.68 11.03 -5.08
N VAL A 96 4.25 10.28 -4.07
CA VAL A 96 4.38 8.83 -4.02
C VAL A 96 3.01 8.20 -3.86
N GLU A 97 2.66 7.32 -4.80
CA GLU A 97 1.56 6.38 -4.65
C GLU A 97 2.13 4.98 -4.49
N GLY A 98 1.59 4.22 -3.54
CA GLY A 98 2.00 2.85 -3.32
C GLY A 98 1.00 2.01 -2.55
N ASP A 99 1.36 0.74 -2.42
CA ASP A 99 0.68 -0.20 -1.55
C ASP A 99 1.27 -0.12 -0.15
N ALA A 100 0.42 0.09 0.85
CA ALA A 100 0.82 0.10 2.25
C ALA A 100 0.82 -1.33 2.81
N THR A 101 1.93 -1.71 3.43
CA THR A 101 2.10 -3.00 4.10
C THR A 101 2.53 -2.78 5.54
N LEU A 102 1.85 -3.45 6.47
CA LEU A 102 2.21 -3.45 7.89
C LEU A 102 2.93 -4.75 8.21
N SER A 103 4.18 -4.66 8.65
CA SER A 103 4.94 -5.79 9.14
C SER A 103 5.03 -5.73 10.66
N GLN A 104 4.67 -6.83 11.32
CA GLN A 104 4.85 -6.97 12.76
C GLN A 104 6.12 -7.75 13.02
N TYR A 105 7.01 -7.22 13.85
CA TYR A 105 8.23 -7.88 14.27
C TYR A 105 8.34 -7.88 15.79
N LEU A 106 8.90 -8.96 16.34
CA LEU A 106 9.24 -8.99 17.74
C LEU A 106 10.59 -8.28 17.91
N ASP A 107 10.63 -7.30 18.79
CA ASP A 107 11.86 -6.68 19.22
C ASP A 107 12.64 -7.63 20.14
N HIS A 108 13.92 -7.34 20.39
CA HIS A 108 14.76 -8.13 21.28
C HIS A 108 14.16 -8.28 22.69
N ASP A 109 13.38 -7.29 23.14
CA ASP A 109 12.67 -7.28 24.42
C ASP A 109 11.33 -8.04 24.41
N GLY A 110 11.03 -8.80 23.35
CA GLY A 110 9.77 -9.54 23.20
C GLY A 110 8.55 -8.66 22.90
N ARG A 111 8.73 -7.36 22.67
CA ARG A 111 7.65 -6.42 22.34
C ARG A 111 7.29 -6.52 20.86
N ARG A 112 5.99 -6.59 20.56
CA ARG A 112 5.49 -6.59 19.19
C ARG A 112 5.50 -5.16 18.64
N GLN A 113 6.40 -4.90 17.72
CA GLN A 113 6.47 -3.64 16.98
C GLN A 113 5.75 -3.79 15.64
N THR A 114 5.09 -2.73 15.21
CA THR A 114 4.49 -2.65 13.87
C THR A 114 5.26 -1.62 13.07
N SER A 115 5.80 -2.03 11.93
CA SER A 115 6.43 -1.13 10.95
C SER A 115 5.53 -0.97 9.74
N LEU A 116 5.39 0.27 9.28
CA LEU A 116 4.74 0.58 8.01
C LEU A 116 5.81 0.64 6.91
N GLY A 117 5.66 -0.20 5.89
CA GLY A 117 6.42 -0.15 4.65
C GLY A 117 5.50 0.16 3.47
N ILE A 118 5.96 1.05 2.59
CA ILE A 118 5.23 1.41 1.37
C ILE A 118 5.97 0.81 0.18
N VAL A 119 5.26 0.06 -0.66
CA VAL A 119 5.76 -0.41 -1.95
C VAL A 119 5.23 0.51 -3.03
N GLN A 120 6.11 1.27 -3.67
CA GLN A 120 5.71 2.19 -4.73
C GLN A 120 5.22 1.39 -5.94
N ARG A 121 3.98 1.66 -6.37
CA ARG A 121 3.43 1.01 -7.56
C ARG A 121 3.99 1.70 -8.80
N ALA A 122 4.23 0.95 -9.87
CA ALA A 122 4.36 1.55 -11.18
C ALA A 122 2.99 2.01 -11.63
N SER A 123 2.78 3.32 -11.75
CA SER A 123 1.73 3.81 -12.63
C SER A 123 2.17 3.41 -14.04
N THR A 124 1.42 2.50 -14.65
CA THR A 124 1.60 2.05 -16.03
C THR A 124 1.51 3.23 -16.99
#